data_AF-W8L823-F1
#
_entry.id   AF-W8L823-F1
#
_cell.length_a   1.000
_cell.length_b   1.000
_cell.length_c   1.000
_cell.angle_alpha   90.00
_cell.angle_beta   90.00
_cell.angle_gamma   90.00
#
_symmetry.space_group_name_H-M   'P 1'
#
loop_
_entity.id
_entity.type
_entity.pdbx_description
1 polymer ?
#
loop_
_entity_poly.entity_id
_entity_poly.type
_entity_poly.pdbx_seq_one_letter_code
_entity_poly.pdbx_strand_id
1 'polypeptide(L)'
;MNTTIEADSTLTDRYQTTVPATVRHALKLKRRDRIHYTIRPNGEVVLSRASDESSRDPVMTSFLAFLERDLQEHPENIQAVTVSTFAEAERLTSGVEVDMDEVLPEDDDDA
;
A
#
# COMPACT_ATOMS: atom_id res chain seq x y z
N MET A 1 -5.52 15.19 -4.24
CA MET A 1 -6.46 15.79 -5.21
C MET A 1 -6.67 14.80 -6.34
N ASN A 2 -7.84 14.16 -6.42
CA ASN A 2 -8.14 13.21 -7.50
C ASN A 2 -8.60 14.00 -8.72
N THR A 3 -7.71 14.15 -9.70
CA THR A 3 -8.02 14.81 -10.96
C THR A 3 -8.54 13.75 -11.92
N THR A 4 -9.75 13.93 -12.43
CA THR A 4 -10.28 13.10 -13.53
C THR A 4 -9.48 13.43 -14.80
N ILE A 5 -8.94 12.41 -15.45
CA ILE A 5 -8.18 12.54 -16.71
C ILE A 5 -9.02 11.95 -17.82
N GLU A 6 -9.36 12.76 -18.81
CA GLU A 6 -10.10 12.37 -19.99
C GLU A 6 -9.19 12.46 -21.22
N ALA A 7 -9.25 11.46 -22.11
CA ALA A 7 -8.51 11.46 -23.36
C ALA A 7 -9.15 10.47 -24.34
N ASP A 8 -9.25 10.88 -25.60
CA ASP A 8 -9.80 10.05 -26.67
C ASP A 8 -8.70 9.31 -27.44
N SER A 9 -9.06 8.20 -28.07
CA SER A 9 -8.18 7.47 -29.00
C SER A 9 -9.02 6.82 -30.07
N THR A 10 -8.56 6.91 -31.32
CA THR A 10 -9.21 6.26 -32.46
C THR A 10 -8.66 4.85 -32.63
N LEU A 11 -9.56 3.89 -32.92
CA LEU A 11 -9.15 2.55 -33.31
C LEU A 11 -8.52 2.59 -34.71
N THR A 12 -7.41 1.90 -34.85
CA THR A 12 -6.85 1.58 -36.17
C THR A 12 -7.68 0.49 -36.84
N ASP A 13 -7.45 0.25 -38.14
CA ASP A 13 -8.09 -0.84 -38.91
C ASP A 13 -7.88 -2.24 -38.33
N ARG A 14 -6.88 -2.40 -37.44
CA ARG A 14 -6.59 -3.64 -36.73
C ARG A 14 -7.18 -3.70 -35.32
N TYR A 15 -8.13 -2.81 -35.01
CA TYR A 15 -8.73 -2.67 -33.68
C TYR A 15 -7.70 -2.39 -32.57
N GLN A 16 -6.59 -1.73 -32.90
CA GLN A 16 -5.58 -1.30 -31.93
C GLN A 16 -5.79 0.17 -31.59
N THR A 17 -5.66 0.54 -30.32
CA THR A 17 -5.57 1.93 -29.85
C THR A 17 -4.18 2.22 -29.32
N THR A 18 -3.75 3.48 -29.40
CA THR A 18 -2.55 3.94 -28.68
C THR A 18 -2.97 4.53 -27.33
N VAL A 19 -2.14 4.40 -26.30
CA VAL A 19 -2.44 5.00 -24.99
C VAL A 19 -1.97 6.46 -24.98
N PRO A 20 -2.88 7.44 -24.80
CA PRO A 20 -2.54 8.86 -24.76
C PRO A 20 -1.46 9.16 -23.72
N ALA A 21 -0.66 10.20 -23.97
CA ALA A 21 0.43 10.57 -23.08
C ALA A 21 -0.07 10.80 -21.65
N THR A 22 -1.17 11.52 -21.47
CA THR A 22 -1.78 11.78 -20.15
C THR A 22 -2.07 10.50 -19.38
N VAL A 23 -2.70 9.52 -20.03
CA VAL A 23 -3.02 8.20 -19.44
C VAL A 23 -1.76 7.40 -19.14
N ARG A 24 -0.75 7.40 -20.01
CA ARG A 24 0.53 6.71 -19.75
C ARG A 24 1.24 7.26 -18.52
N HIS A 25 1.29 8.58 -18.36
CA HIS A 25 1.92 9.20 -17.19
C HIS A 25 1.14 8.92 -15.92
N ALA A 26 -0.20 9.00 -15.97
CA ALA A 26 -1.07 8.69 -14.84
C ALA A 26 -0.90 7.24 -14.34
N LEU A 27 -0.82 6.29 -15.27
CA LEU A 27 -0.61 4.87 -14.96
C LEU A 27 0.86 4.47 -14.80
N LYS A 28 1.80 5.42 -14.95
CA LYS A 28 3.26 5.21 -14.91
C LYS A 28 3.72 4.06 -15.82
N LEU A 29 3.11 3.94 -17.00
CA LEU A 29 3.40 2.87 -17.96
C LEU A 29 4.77 3.06 -18.63
N LYS A 30 5.58 2.00 -18.64
CA LYS A 30 6.84 1.91 -19.39
C LYS A 30 6.66 1.11 -20.68
N ARG A 31 7.67 1.14 -21.55
CA ARG A 31 7.66 0.34 -22.79
C ARG A 31 7.57 -1.14 -22.43
N ARG A 32 6.68 -1.87 -23.11
CA ARG A 32 6.42 -3.31 -22.91
C ARG A 32 5.70 -3.66 -21.60
N ASP A 33 5.26 -2.67 -20.82
CA ASP A 33 4.36 -2.93 -19.70
C ASP A 33 3.03 -3.49 -20.21
N ARG A 34 2.46 -4.40 -19.43
CA ARG A 34 1.14 -4.98 -19.68
C ARG A 34 0.06 -4.06 -19.10
N ILE A 35 -1.07 -3.98 -19.79
CA ILE A 35 -2.27 -3.26 -19.34
C ILE A 35 -3.34 -4.29 -19.01
N HIS A 36 -3.98 -4.14 -17.86
CA HIS A 36 -5.13 -4.96 -17.47
C HIS A 36 -6.41 -4.17 -17.75
N TYR A 37 -7.39 -4.85 -18.36
CA TYR A 37 -8.70 -4.30 -18.68
C TYR A 37 -9.74 -5.01 -17.82
N THR A 38 -10.49 -4.25 -17.02
CA THR A 38 -11.62 -4.77 -16.26
C THR A 38 -12.90 -4.16 -16.80
N ILE A 39 -13.83 -5.01 -17.25
CA ILE A 39 -15.17 -4.58 -17.67
C ILE A 39 -16.09 -4.75 -16.47
N ARG A 40 -16.65 -3.64 -15.98
CA ARG A 40 -17.60 -3.64 -14.87
C ARG A 40 -19.03 -3.88 -15.36
N PRO A 41 -19.95 -4.36 -14.50
CA PRO A 41 -21.34 -4.61 -14.89
C PRO A 41 -22.11 -3.39 -15.38
N ASN A 42 -21.70 -2.18 -14.96
CA ASN A 42 -22.27 -0.91 -15.41
C ASN A 42 -21.76 -0.47 -16.80
N GLY A 43 -20.93 -1.29 -17.47
CA GLY A 43 -20.37 -0.98 -18.78
C GLY A 43 -19.09 -0.15 -18.75
N GLU A 44 -18.62 0.28 -17.57
CA GLU A 44 -17.33 0.95 -17.45
C GLU A 44 -16.18 0.00 -17.73
N VAL A 45 -15.17 0.50 -18.46
CA VAL A 45 -13.91 -0.20 -18.66
C VAL A 45 -12.82 0.49 -17.85
N VAL A 46 -12.26 -0.23 -16.89
CA VAL A 46 -11.12 0.26 -16.09
C VAL A 46 -9.83 -0.27 -16.71
N LEU A 47 -8.92 0.66 -17.02
CA LEU A 47 -7.55 0.35 -17.41
C LEU A 47 -6.64 0.52 -16.20
N SER A 48 -5.84 -0.50 -15.91
CA SER A 48 -4.78 -0.44 -14.92
C SER A 48 -3.46 -0.96 -15.49
N ARG A 49 -2.34 -0.54 -14.90
CA ARG A 49 -1.06 -1.19 -15.16
C ARG A 49 -1.15 -2.60 -14.59
N ALA A 50 -0.93 -3.61 -15.42
CA ALA A 50 -0.89 -4.98 -14.93
C ALA A 50 0.32 -5.10 -13.99
N SER A 51 0.04 -5.41 -12.74
CA SER A 51 1.07 -5.85 -11.80
C SER A 51 1.31 -7.32 -12.05
N ASP A 52 2.58 -7.72 -12.14
CA ASP A 52 2.93 -9.09 -11.82
C ASP A 52 2.67 -9.23 -10.32
N GLU A 53 1.65 -10.03 -9.95
CA GLU A 53 1.36 -10.39 -8.55
C GLU A 53 2.60 -10.94 -7.81
N SER A 54 3.60 -11.36 -8.58
CA SER A 54 4.95 -11.78 -8.20
C SER A 54 5.77 -10.73 -7.45
N SER A 55 5.30 -9.49 -7.31
CA SER A 55 6.01 -8.44 -6.54
C SER A 55 5.51 -8.27 -5.11
N ARG A 56 4.78 -9.26 -4.56
CA ARG A 56 4.59 -9.31 -3.10
C ARG A 56 5.95 -9.56 -2.47
N ASP A 57 6.40 -8.60 -1.68
CA ASP A 57 7.60 -8.73 -0.87
C ASP A 57 7.47 -9.99 0.00
N PRO A 58 8.37 -10.97 -0.12
CA PRO A 58 8.29 -12.21 0.63
C PRO A 58 8.40 -11.98 2.14
N VAL A 59 9.14 -10.96 2.58
CA VAL A 59 9.23 -10.58 4.00
C VAL A 59 7.89 -10.06 4.49
N MET A 60 7.29 -9.11 3.76
CA MET A 60 5.97 -8.58 4.10
C MET A 60 4.90 -9.69 4.13
N THR A 61 4.94 -10.59 3.14
CA THR A 61 3.98 -11.70 3.08
C THR A 61 4.13 -12.63 4.28
N SER A 62 5.38 -12.95 4.67
CA SER A 62 5.66 -13.82 5.81
C SER A 62 5.28 -13.17 7.13
N PHE A 63 5.53 -11.86 7.28
CA PHE A 63 5.14 -11.07 8.44
C PHE A 63 3.62 -11.03 8.61
N LEU A 64 2.87 -10.77 7.53
CA LEU A 64 1.40 -10.77 7.59
C LEU A 64 0.84 -12.16 7.91
N ALA A 65 1.44 -13.24 7.40
CA ALA A 65 1.03 -14.60 7.73
C ALA A 65 1.33 -14.97 9.20
N PHE A 66 2.44 -14.47 9.76
CA PHE A 66 2.75 -14.60 11.17
C PHE A 66 1.69 -13.89 12.03
N LEU A 67 1.38 -12.63 11.72
CA LEU A 67 0.37 -11.85 12.43
C LEU A 67 -1.02 -12.49 12.33
N GLU A 68 -1.40 -12.97 11.15
CA GLU A 68 -2.67 -13.66 10.96
C GLU A 68 -2.80 -14.89 11.88
N ARG A 69 -1.74 -15.70 11.98
CA ARG A 69 -1.74 -16.89 12.85
C ARG A 69 -1.87 -16.50 14.32
N ASP A 70 -1.08 -15.52 14.77
CA ASP A 70 -1.10 -15.05 16.15
C ASP A 70 -2.49 -14.52 16.55
N LEU A 71 -3.13 -13.72 15.67
CA LEU A 71 -4.47 -13.19 15.90
C LEU A 71 -5.56 -14.28 15.95
N GLN A 72 -5.36 -15.39 15.23
CA GLN A 72 -6.28 -16.54 15.26
C GLN A 72 -6.09 -17.42 16.49
N GLU A 73 -4.84 -17.63 16.89
CA GLU A 73 -4.47 -18.45 18.07
C GLU A 73 -4.78 -17.72 19.38
N HIS A 74 -4.67 -16.38 19.38
CA HIS A 74 -4.82 -15.53 20.56
C HIS A 74 -5.80 -14.36 20.37
N PRO A 75 -7.09 -14.62 20.08
CA PRO A 75 -8.08 -13.56 19.91
C PRO A 75 -8.26 -12.70 21.18
N GLU A 76 -7.93 -13.22 22.36
CA GLU A 76 -7.96 -12.50 23.64
C GLU A 76 -6.97 -11.33 23.71
N ASN A 77 -5.92 -11.35 22.88
CA ASN A 77 -4.91 -10.28 22.81
C ASN A 77 -5.40 -9.08 21.98
N ILE A 78 -6.48 -9.24 21.21
CA ILE A 78 -7.07 -8.16 20.42
C ILE A 78 -7.98 -7.33 21.33
N GLN A 79 -7.38 -6.32 21.98
CA GLN A 79 -8.08 -5.46 22.93
C GLN A 79 -8.14 -4.02 22.43
N ALA A 80 -9.26 -3.36 22.68
CA ALA A 80 -9.41 -1.94 22.39
C ALA A 80 -8.50 -1.12 23.31
N VAL A 81 -7.84 -0.10 22.76
CA VAL A 81 -7.09 0.85 23.60
C VAL A 81 -8.11 1.68 24.38
N THR A 82 -8.06 1.56 25.72
CA THR A 82 -9.01 2.22 26.61
C THR A 82 -8.43 3.52 27.18
N VAL A 83 -9.31 4.38 27.73
CA VAL A 83 -8.88 5.58 28.46
C VAL A 83 -7.95 5.22 29.64
N SER A 84 -8.22 4.10 30.33
CA SER A 84 -7.33 3.59 31.37
C SER A 84 -5.96 3.15 30.85
N THR A 85 -5.89 2.56 29.65
CA THR A 85 -4.62 2.20 29.00
C THR A 85 -3.78 3.44 28.73
N PHE A 86 -4.40 4.53 28.26
CA PHE A 86 -3.72 5.81 28.06
C PHE A 86 -3.27 6.45 29.38
N ALA A 87 -4.12 6.46 30.40
CA ALA A 87 -3.78 7.00 31.71
C ALA A 87 -2.62 6.22 32.37
N GLU A 88 -2.59 4.91 32.17
CA GLU A 88 -1.48 4.06 32.61
C GLU A 88 -0.19 4.34 31.85
N ALA A 89 -0.25 4.47 30.53
CA ALA A 89 0.89 4.84 29.71
C ALA A 89 1.46 6.20 30.14
N GLU A 90 0.62 7.23 30.27
CA GLU A 90 1.01 8.58 30.72
C GLU A 90 1.65 8.57 32.11
N ARG A 91 1.09 7.78 33.04
CA ARG A 91 1.67 7.62 34.38
C ARG A 91 3.05 6.97 34.31
N LEU A 92 3.22 5.93 33.49
CA LEU A 92 4.48 5.19 33.36
C LEU A 92 5.57 6.00 32.66
N THR A 93 5.19 6.87 31.72
CA THR A 93 6.13 7.73 30.98
C THR A 93 6.27 9.13 31.58
N SER A 94 5.62 9.39 32.71
CA SER A 94 5.69 10.69 33.39
C SER A 94 7.13 11.07 33.74
N GLY A 95 7.57 12.23 33.26
CA GLY A 95 8.93 12.74 33.49
C GLY A 95 9.99 12.17 32.54
N VAL A 96 9.61 11.34 31.57
CA VAL A 96 10.49 10.97 30.46
C VAL A 96 10.50 12.13 29.45
N GLU A 97 11.60 12.86 29.37
CA GLU A 97 11.82 13.84 28.30
C GLU A 97 12.22 13.07 27.04
N VAL A 98 11.45 13.26 25.95
CA VAL A 98 11.71 12.63 24.66
C VAL A 98 11.96 13.73 23.64
N ASP A 99 13.16 13.73 23.07
CA ASP A 99 13.49 14.54 21.90
C ASP A 99 13.23 13.71 20.63
N MET A 100 12.28 14.15 19.82
CA MET A 100 11.92 13.47 18.56
C MET A 100 12.91 13.76 17.43
N ASP A 101 13.77 14.78 17.60
CA ASP A 101 14.79 15.19 16.63
C ASP A 101 16.17 14.61 17.01
N GLU A 102 16.30 13.98 18.18
CA GLU A 102 17.52 13.30 18.61
C GLU A 102 17.82 12.10 17.70
N VAL A 103 19.04 12.05 17.20
CA VAL A 103 19.51 10.93 16.39
C VAL A 103 19.61 9.70 17.29
N LEU A 104 18.91 8.62 16.92
CA LEU A 104 19.03 7.35 17.63
C LEU A 104 20.50 6.92 17.67
N PRO A 105 21.01 6.48 18.82
CA PRO A 105 22.37 5.96 18.91
C PRO A 105 22.54 4.78 17.94
N GLU A 106 23.72 4.66 17.33
CA GLU A 106 24.07 3.44 16.61
C GLU A 106 24.17 2.31 17.64
N ASP A 107 23.35 1.27 17.50
CA ASP A 107 23.46 0.05 18.32
C ASP A 107 24.82 -0.60 18.01
N ASP A 108 25.82 -0.33 18.86
CA ASP A 108 27.08 -1.09 18.91
C ASP A 108 26.82 -2.45 19.60
N ASP A 109 25.96 -3.29 19.03
CA ASP A 109 25.86 -4.71 19.38
C ASP A 109 27.01 -5.49 18.69
N ASP A 110 28.25 -5.13 19.03
CA ASP A 110 29.46 -5.91 18.79
C ASP A 110 29.94 -6.49 20.15
N ALA A 111 29.33 -7.62 20.58
CA ALA A 111 29.84 -8.45 21.68
C ALA A 111 29.64 -9.95 21.42
#